data_AF-A0A067PGW3-F1
#
_entry.id   AF-A0A067PGW3-F1
#
_cell.length_a   1.000
_cell.length_b   1.000
_cell.length_c   1.000
_cell.angle_alpha   90.00
_cell.angle_beta   90.00
_cell.angle_gamma   90.00
#
_symmetry.space_group_name_H-M   'P 1'
#
loop_
_entity.id
_entity.type
_entity.pdbx_description
1 polymer ?
#
loop_
_entity_poly.entity_id
_entity_poly.type
_entity_poly.pdbx_seq_one_letter_code
_entity_poly.pdbx_strand_id
1 'polypeptide(L)'
;MVDYVSIIIATISIVGTLITSVIAAWTSYHRDERQRIRDTDAIRSKYSDPLLLAAQDLQSKLGNFTRERGIASWITHESVDRREYMLLHTCFTLGQYLAWVHILRSEVQFLRFTTDRDNRVLTRILGQIRQALREDSGRTTYVPCVLFVGEQQAIGELMAKKDDNGHRVCMGYAEFYSRYNEDAGFRKWWGRFIDDLVLVAQGKVRGDVSAYPDQRLRKLQHLMIDLVRELDRKGLHYQEEHLTPVAGALSCPCFGCTRDAHPQAAGAGHKIDDSPNRSEPGHRV
;
A
#
# COMPACT_ATOMS: atom_id res chain seq x y z
N MET A 1 -4.55 -73.23 -28.62
CA MET A 1 -3.66 -72.14 -29.09
C MET A 1 -4.15 -70.74 -28.70
N VAL A 2 -5.34 -70.59 -28.07
CA VAL A 2 -5.98 -69.30 -27.78
C VAL A 2 -5.59 -68.73 -26.40
N ASP A 3 -5.16 -69.56 -25.43
CA ASP A 3 -4.90 -69.13 -24.05
C ASP A 3 -3.66 -68.25 -23.87
N TYR A 4 -2.60 -68.49 -24.66
CA TYR A 4 -1.34 -67.75 -24.52
C TYR A 4 -1.44 -66.30 -25.01
N VAL A 5 -2.20 -66.07 -26.08
CA VAL A 5 -2.42 -64.72 -26.66
C VAL A 5 -3.18 -63.83 -25.68
N SER A 6 -4.19 -64.37 -25.00
CA SER A 6 -4.96 -63.63 -23.99
C SER A 6 -4.11 -63.23 -22.78
N ILE A 7 -3.18 -64.10 -22.34
CA ILE A 7 -2.25 -63.81 -21.23
C ILE A 7 -1.28 -62.68 -21.61
N ILE A 8 -0.78 -62.67 -22.85
CA ILE A 8 0.10 -61.59 -23.34
C ILE A 8 -0.65 -60.26 -23.40
N ILE A 9 -1.88 -60.25 -23.91
CA ILE A 9 -2.66 -59.00 -24.01
C ILE A 9 -3.01 -58.45 -22.62
N ALA A 10 -3.36 -59.33 -21.67
CA ALA A 10 -3.64 -58.94 -20.29
C ALA A 10 -2.42 -58.35 -19.58
N THR A 11 -1.24 -58.96 -19.75
CA THR A 11 0.00 -58.47 -19.14
C THR A 11 0.43 -57.11 -19.72
N ILE A 12 0.33 -56.93 -21.04
CA ILE A 12 0.62 -55.64 -21.70
C ILE A 12 -0.35 -54.55 -21.19
N SER A 13 -1.64 -54.89 -21.03
CA SER A 13 -2.66 -53.95 -20.56
C SER A 13 -2.43 -53.50 -19.11
N ILE A 14 -2.00 -54.42 -18.23
CA ILE A 14 -1.67 -54.10 -16.83
C ILE A 14 -0.45 -53.19 -16.76
N VAL A 15 0.60 -53.49 -17.53
CA VAL A 15 1.82 -52.67 -17.58
C VAL A 15 1.51 -51.27 -18.13
N GLY A 16 0.70 -51.16 -19.18
CA GLY A 16 0.26 -49.89 -19.73
C GLY A 16 -0.48 -49.02 -18.68
N THR A 17 -1.40 -49.64 -17.94
CA THR A 17 -2.21 -48.93 -16.91
C THR A 17 -1.36 -48.44 -15.74
N LEU A 18 -0.36 -49.22 -15.32
CA LEU A 18 0.59 -48.83 -14.27
C LEU A 18 1.43 -47.63 -14.70
N ILE A 19 1.96 -47.64 -15.93
CA ILE A 19 2.75 -46.54 -16.47
C ILE A 19 1.92 -45.26 -16.56
N THR A 20 0.69 -45.33 -17.09
CA THR A 20 -0.19 -44.16 -17.18
C THR A 20 -0.53 -43.59 -15.81
N SER A 21 -0.72 -44.45 -14.80
CA SER A 21 -1.04 -44.02 -13.43
C SER A 21 0.13 -43.29 -12.77
N VAL A 22 1.36 -43.75 -12.98
CA VAL A 22 2.58 -43.09 -12.46
C VAL A 22 2.79 -41.72 -13.13
N ILE A 23 2.62 -41.63 -14.46
CA ILE A 23 2.72 -40.37 -15.20
C ILE A 23 1.61 -39.40 -14.76
N ALA A 24 0.37 -39.89 -14.58
CA ALA A 24 -0.74 -39.08 -14.09
C ALA A 24 -0.48 -38.58 -12.66
N ALA A 25 0.04 -39.41 -11.76
CA ALA A 25 0.39 -39.02 -10.40
C ALA A 25 1.51 -37.96 -10.37
N TRP A 26 2.56 -38.14 -11.18
CA TRP A 26 3.67 -37.20 -11.27
C TRP A 26 3.24 -35.85 -11.87
N THR A 27 2.45 -35.89 -12.95
CA THR A 27 1.91 -34.67 -13.57
C THR A 27 0.87 -33.98 -12.69
N SER A 28 0.04 -34.73 -11.96
CA SER A 28 -0.91 -34.22 -10.96
C SER A 28 -0.19 -33.49 -9.84
N TYR A 29 0.85 -34.10 -9.26
CA TYR A 29 1.64 -33.51 -8.18
C TYR A 29 2.29 -32.17 -8.60
N HIS A 30 2.84 -32.09 -9.82
CA HIS A 30 3.40 -30.84 -10.33
C HIS A 30 2.35 -29.81 -10.80
N ARG A 31 1.13 -30.24 -11.15
CA ARG A 31 0.03 -29.35 -11.53
C ARG A 31 -0.64 -28.71 -10.32
N ASP A 32 -0.77 -29.45 -9.21
CA ASP A 32 -1.42 -28.94 -7.99
C ASP A 32 -0.66 -27.73 -7.42
N GLU A 33 0.67 -27.81 -7.35
CA GLU A 33 1.49 -26.68 -6.86
C GLU A 33 1.37 -25.44 -7.76
N ARG A 34 1.42 -25.63 -9.09
CA ARG A 34 1.24 -24.51 -10.04
C ARG A 34 -0.18 -23.95 -10.01
N GLN A 35 -1.18 -24.79 -9.79
CA GLN A 35 -2.57 -24.36 -9.69
C GLN A 35 -2.78 -23.53 -8.43
N ARG A 36 -2.24 -23.98 -7.29
CA ARG A 36 -2.28 -23.22 -6.03
C ARG A 36 -1.60 -21.85 -6.12
N ILE A 37 -0.46 -21.77 -6.81
CA ILE A 37 0.22 -20.50 -7.08
C ILE A 37 -0.68 -19.60 -7.94
N ARG A 38 -1.25 -20.12 -9.03
CA ARG A 38 -2.16 -19.36 -9.90
C ARG A 38 -3.42 -18.89 -9.19
N ASP A 39 -4.02 -19.73 -8.35
CA ASP A 39 -5.21 -19.39 -7.58
C ASP A 39 -4.89 -18.31 -6.54
N THR A 40 -3.69 -18.36 -5.93
CA THR A 40 -3.19 -17.32 -5.01
C THR A 40 -2.94 -16.00 -5.74
N ASP A 41 -2.32 -16.05 -6.92
CA ASP A 41 -2.05 -14.87 -7.73
C ASP A 41 -3.34 -14.24 -8.27
N ALA A 42 -4.33 -15.05 -8.64
CA ALA A 42 -5.63 -14.58 -9.09
C ALA A 42 -6.38 -13.84 -7.98
N ILE A 43 -6.38 -14.37 -6.76
CA ILE A 43 -7.02 -13.70 -5.61
C ILE A 43 -6.24 -12.44 -5.22
N ARG A 44 -4.91 -12.48 -5.25
CA ARG A 44 -4.07 -11.30 -5.06
C ARG A 44 -4.42 -10.22 -6.07
N SER A 45 -4.49 -10.55 -7.37
CA SER A 45 -4.85 -9.61 -8.42
C SER A 45 -6.25 -9.03 -8.19
N LYS A 46 -7.22 -9.86 -7.79
CA LYS A 46 -8.61 -9.46 -7.52
C LYS A 46 -8.73 -8.33 -6.51
N TYR A 47 -7.84 -8.28 -5.50
CA TYR A 47 -7.86 -7.25 -4.45
C TYR A 47 -6.73 -6.23 -4.53
N SER A 48 -5.71 -6.46 -5.38
CA SER A 48 -4.62 -5.51 -5.60
C SER A 48 -5.09 -4.28 -6.37
N ASP A 49 -5.91 -4.46 -7.41
CA ASP A 49 -6.37 -3.33 -8.23
C ASP A 49 -7.29 -2.37 -7.44
N PRO A 50 -8.27 -2.85 -6.65
CA PRO A 50 -9.08 -1.95 -5.84
C PRO A 50 -8.28 -1.26 -4.72
N LEU A 51 -7.29 -1.93 -4.13
CA LEU A 51 -6.40 -1.33 -3.15
C LEU A 51 -5.47 -0.28 -3.78
N LEU A 52 -4.99 -0.54 -4.99
CA LEU A 52 -4.18 0.38 -5.79
C LEU A 52 -4.97 1.67 -6.05
N LEU A 53 -6.20 1.57 -6.54
CA LEU A 53 -7.08 2.71 -6.78
C LEU A 53 -7.34 3.51 -5.50
N ALA A 54 -7.65 2.83 -4.39
CA ALA A 54 -7.87 3.50 -3.11
C ALA A 54 -6.62 4.22 -2.57
N ALA A 55 -5.43 3.63 -2.75
CA ALA A 55 -4.17 4.26 -2.40
C ALA A 55 -3.87 5.49 -3.28
N GLN A 56 -4.22 5.44 -4.57
CA GLN A 56 -4.08 6.56 -5.49
C GLN A 56 -5.01 7.73 -5.13
N ASP A 57 -6.27 7.44 -4.84
CA ASP A 57 -7.23 8.47 -4.45
C ASP A 57 -6.80 9.14 -3.14
N LEU A 58 -6.38 8.34 -2.16
CA LEU A 58 -5.91 8.84 -0.88
C LEU A 58 -4.61 9.66 -1.00
N GLN A 59 -3.61 9.20 -1.78
CA GLN A 59 -2.37 9.97 -1.96
C GLN A 59 -2.65 11.32 -2.61
N SER A 60 -3.51 11.34 -3.63
CA SER A 60 -3.87 12.57 -4.34
C SER A 60 -4.55 13.57 -3.41
N LYS A 61 -5.48 13.10 -2.57
CA LYS A 61 -6.14 13.95 -1.57
C LYS A 61 -5.17 14.48 -0.53
N LEU A 62 -4.30 13.63 0.02
CA LEU A 62 -3.30 14.06 1.01
C LEU A 62 -2.26 15.04 0.42
N GLY A 63 -1.84 14.81 -0.83
CA GLY A 63 -0.92 15.70 -1.53
C GLY A 63 -1.56 17.06 -1.79
N ASN A 64 -2.81 17.08 -2.24
CA ASN A 64 -3.57 18.31 -2.42
C ASN A 64 -3.93 18.99 -1.11
N PHE A 65 -4.05 18.28 0.01
CA PHE A 65 -4.27 18.90 1.32
C PHE A 65 -3.01 19.61 1.85
N THR A 66 -1.83 19.03 1.60
CA THR A 66 -0.57 19.50 2.19
C THR A 66 0.12 20.61 1.38
N ARG A 67 -0.24 20.81 0.09
CA ARG A 67 0.25 21.92 -0.75
C ARG A 67 -0.34 23.28 -0.34
N GLU A 68 0.42 24.35 -0.58
CA GLU A 68 0.10 25.74 -0.15
C GLU A 68 -1.21 26.29 -0.73
N ARG A 69 -1.57 25.94 -1.97
CA ARG A 69 -2.83 26.34 -2.63
C ARG A 69 -3.79 25.16 -2.82
N GLY A 70 -3.88 24.35 -1.78
CA GLY A 70 -4.56 23.07 -1.80
C GLY A 70 -5.95 23.04 -1.15
N ILE A 71 -6.44 21.84 -0.84
CA ILE A 71 -7.73 21.58 -0.18
C ILE A 71 -7.86 22.34 1.14
N ALA A 72 -6.75 22.54 1.87
CA ALA A 72 -6.73 23.32 3.12
C ALA A 72 -7.27 24.75 2.94
N SER A 73 -7.02 25.37 1.79
CA SER A 73 -7.54 26.70 1.49
C SER A 73 -9.07 26.65 1.30
N TRP A 74 -9.59 25.66 0.59
CA TRP A 74 -11.04 25.51 0.36
C TRP A 74 -11.83 25.17 1.62
N ILE A 75 -11.23 24.43 2.57
CA ILE A 75 -11.85 24.13 3.86
C ILE A 75 -12.05 25.40 4.71
N THR A 76 -11.20 26.41 4.51
CA THR A 76 -11.26 27.67 5.29
C THR A 76 -12.07 28.78 4.62
N HIS A 77 -12.42 28.64 3.34
CA HIS A 77 -13.25 29.62 2.62
C HIS A 77 -14.76 29.43 2.90
N GLU A 78 -15.53 30.51 2.74
CA GLU A 78 -16.93 30.66 3.21
C GLU A 78 -17.97 29.71 2.61
N SER A 79 -17.67 28.98 1.54
CA SER A 79 -18.66 28.05 0.94
C SER A 79 -18.82 26.78 1.78
N VAL A 80 -19.85 26.77 2.64
CA VAL A 80 -20.20 25.67 3.56
C VAL A 80 -20.30 24.32 2.84
N ASP A 81 -21.00 24.27 1.70
CA ASP A 81 -21.22 23.02 0.95
C ASP A 81 -19.92 22.41 0.40
N ARG A 82 -18.99 23.25 -0.09
CA ARG A 82 -17.71 22.76 -0.61
C ARG A 82 -16.82 22.27 0.54
N ARG A 83 -16.85 22.95 1.68
CA ARG A 83 -16.10 22.54 2.87
C ARG A 83 -16.54 21.15 3.32
N GLU A 84 -17.85 20.94 3.46
CA GLU A 84 -18.40 19.65 3.86
C GLU A 84 -18.01 18.54 2.88
N TYR A 85 -18.23 18.76 1.58
CA TYR A 85 -17.81 17.81 0.55
C TYR A 85 -16.32 17.46 0.66
N MET A 86 -15.43 18.45 0.82
CA MET A 86 -13.98 18.21 0.90
C MET A 86 -13.60 17.37 2.12
N LEU A 87 -14.21 17.65 3.28
CA LEU A 87 -13.97 16.89 4.50
C LEU A 87 -14.48 15.46 4.37
N LEU A 88 -15.75 15.29 3.97
CA LEU A 88 -16.39 13.98 3.87
C LEU A 88 -15.77 13.12 2.78
N HIS A 89 -15.40 13.70 1.63
CA HIS A 89 -14.71 12.96 0.58
C HIS A 89 -13.29 12.56 1.02
N THR A 90 -12.61 13.37 1.84
CA THR A 90 -11.29 12.98 2.39
C THR A 90 -11.47 11.80 3.36
N CYS A 91 -12.45 11.87 4.25
CA CYS A 91 -12.83 10.74 5.12
C CYS A 91 -13.18 9.49 4.32
N PHE A 92 -13.97 9.64 3.25
CA PHE A 92 -14.33 8.54 2.37
C PHE A 92 -13.10 7.86 1.77
N THR A 93 -12.16 8.60 1.19
CA THR A 93 -10.94 8.01 0.58
C THR A 93 -10.08 7.28 1.61
N LEU A 94 -9.98 7.81 2.84
CA LEU A 94 -9.32 7.12 3.95
C LEU A 94 -10.06 5.83 4.33
N GLY A 95 -11.39 5.90 4.42
CA GLY A 95 -12.24 4.75 4.72
C GLY A 95 -12.18 3.67 3.64
N GLN A 96 -12.15 4.07 2.37
CA GLN A 96 -12.03 3.17 1.24
C GLN A 96 -10.71 2.40 1.27
N TYR A 97 -9.60 3.09 1.54
CA TYR A 97 -8.31 2.43 1.77
C TYR A 97 -8.38 1.43 2.93
N LEU A 98 -8.91 1.85 4.09
CA LEU A 98 -9.04 0.98 5.26
C LEU A 98 -9.97 -0.22 5.02
N ALA A 99 -11.02 -0.05 4.24
CA ALA A 99 -11.93 -1.11 3.82
C ALA A 99 -11.19 -2.16 3.00
N TRP A 100 -10.42 -1.75 1.98
CA TRP A 100 -9.65 -2.68 1.17
C TRP A 100 -8.54 -3.36 1.95
N VAL A 101 -7.89 -2.67 2.90
CA VAL A 101 -6.97 -3.32 3.84
C VAL A 101 -7.68 -4.34 4.72
N HIS A 102 -8.89 -4.04 5.22
CA HIS A 102 -9.69 -4.96 6.00
C HIS A 102 -10.08 -6.20 5.17
N ILE A 103 -10.62 -6.00 3.97
CA ILE A 103 -11.03 -7.05 3.04
C ILE A 103 -9.83 -7.93 2.68
N LEU A 104 -8.71 -7.30 2.29
CA LEU A 104 -7.47 -8.01 2.00
C LEU A 104 -7.05 -8.86 3.20
N ARG A 105 -7.05 -8.32 4.43
CA ARG A 105 -6.69 -9.09 5.63
C ARG A 105 -7.65 -10.23 5.92
N SER A 106 -8.96 -10.03 5.78
CA SER A 106 -9.97 -11.06 6.07
C SER A 106 -9.93 -12.21 5.06
N GLU A 107 -9.63 -11.91 3.80
CA GLU A 107 -9.59 -12.91 2.72
C GLU A 107 -8.18 -13.55 2.60
N VAL A 108 -7.11 -12.79 2.87
CA VAL A 108 -5.71 -13.30 2.84
C VAL A 108 -5.36 -14.14 4.07
N GLN A 109 -6.07 -14.02 5.20
CA GLN A 109 -5.93 -15.00 6.29
C GLN A 109 -6.26 -16.44 5.85
N PHE A 110 -7.04 -16.61 4.77
CA PHE A 110 -7.27 -17.92 4.12
C PHE A 110 -6.16 -18.31 3.12
N LEU A 111 -5.36 -17.34 2.64
CA LEU A 111 -4.27 -17.52 1.70
C LEU A 111 -2.94 -17.36 2.44
N ARG A 112 -2.49 -18.44 3.09
CA ARG A 112 -1.20 -18.49 3.80
C ARG A 112 -0.13 -17.72 3.04
N PHE A 113 0.47 -16.73 3.75
CA PHE A 113 1.62 -15.94 3.35
C PHE A 113 2.69 -16.81 2.69
N THR A 114 2.63 -16.90 1.36
CA THR A 114 3.69 -17.52 0.58
C THR A 114 4.95 -16.71 0.79
N THR A 115 6.04 -17.42 1.04
CA THR A 115 7.33 -16.99 1.57
C THR A 115 8.15 -16.11 0.61
N ASP A 116 7.50 -15.39 -0.29
CA ASP A 116 8.16 -14.59 -1.30
C ASP A 116 8.61 -13.21 -0.77
N ARG A 117 9.77 -12.76 -1.22
CA ARG A 117 10.41 -11.49 -0.84
C ARG A 117 9.49 -10.30 -1.10
N ASP A 118 8.64 -10.41 -2.11
CA ASP A 118 7.67 -9.39 -2.52
C ASP A 118 6.55 -9.19 -1.49
N ASN A 119 6.09 -10.26 -0.83
CA ASN A 119 5.12 -10.14 0.26
C ASN A 119 5.69 -9.39 1.46
N ARG A 120 7.01 -9.45 1.68
CA ARG A 120 7.66 -8.72 2.79
C ARG A 120 7.67 -7.21 2.55
N VAL A 121 7.83 -6.77 1.31
CA VAL A 121 7.83 -5.34 0.96
C VAL A 121 6.43 -4.75 1.15
N LEU A 122 5.41 -5.37 0.53
CA LEU A 122 4.02 -4.95 0.68
C LEU A 122 3.58 -4.95 2.16
N THR A 123 3.85 -6.04 2.90
CA THR A 123 3.50 -6.15 4.33
C THR A 123 4.19 -5.07 5.16
N ARG A 124 5.45 -4.73 4.84
CA ARG A 124 6.18 -3.65 5.50
C ARG A 124 5.54 -2.29 5.23
N ILE A 125 5.20 -1.97 3.98
CA ILE A 125 4.56 -0.69 3.63
C ILE A 125 3.21 -0.57 4.35
N LEU A 126 2.36 -1.60 4.30
CA LEU A 126 1.08 -1.62 5.03
C LEU A 126 1.28 -1.46 6.54
N GLY A 127 2.32 -2.08 7.10
CA GLY A 127 2.73 -1.91 8.50
C GLY A 127 3.16 -0.49 8.83
N GLN A 128 3.94 0.15 7.96
CA GLN A 128 4.38 1.54 8.09
C GLN A 128 3.22 2.53 7.98
N ILE A 129 2.26 2.30 7.09
CA ILE A 129 1.04 3.12 6.99
C ILE A 129 0.24 3.03 8.29
N ARG A 130 0.00 1.80 8.78
CA ARG A 130 -0.69 1.56 10.04
C ARG A 130 0.02 2.24 11.21
N GLN A 131 1.36 2.20 11.21
CA GLN A 131 2.19 2.90 12.19
C GLN A 131 2.02 4.42 12.08
N ALA A 132 2.13 5.00 10.89
CA ALA A 132 2.02 6.44 10.68
C ALA A 132 0.65 7.00 11.10
N LEU A 133 -0.43 6.23 10.89
CA LEU A 133 -1.77 6.60 11.35
C LEU A 133 -1.88 6.67 12.88
N ARG A 134 -1.23 5.75 13.60
CA ARG A 134 -1.30 5.70 15.08
C ARG A 134 -0.19 6.47 15.80
N GLU A 135 0.92 6.73 15.13
CA GLU A 135 2.15 7.23 15.74
C GLU A 135 1.94 8.63 16.31
N ASP A 136 2.17 8.79 17.60
CA ASP A 136 2.19 10.08 18.27
C ASP A 136 3.49 10.82 17.90
N SER A 137 3.39 12.05 17.39
CA SER A 137 4.56 12.87 17.14
C SER A 137 4.98 13.53 18.46
N GLY A 138 5.82 12.85 19.24
CA GLY A 138 6.27 13.28 20.58
C GLY A 138 7.06 14.59 20.67
N ARG A 139 6.87 15.53 19.72
CA ARG A 139 7.45 16.87 19.69
C ARG A 139 6.43 17.98 19.94
N THR A 140 5.13 17.71 19.84
CA THR A 140 4.06 18.70 20.04
C THR A 140 3.06 18.21 21.08
N THR A 141 2.48 19.12 21.85
CA THR A 141 1.43 18.81 22.84
C THR A 141 0.14 18.30 22.18
N TYR A 142 -0.05 18.63 20.90
CA TYR A 142 -1.18 18.20 20.08
C TYR A 142 -0.68 17.59 18.78
N VAL A 143 -1.22 16.43 18.41
CA VAL A 143 -0.84 15.71 17.20
C VAL A 143 -2.09 15.42 16.34
N PRO A 144 -2.35 16.23 15.30
CA PRO A 144 -3.59 16.15 14.53
C PRO A 144 -3.64 14.94 13.61
N CYS A 145 -4.84 14.36 13.45
CA CYS A 145 -5.20 13.26 12.56
C CYS A 145 -4.70 11.89 13.04
N VAL A 146 -4.67 11.65 14.36
CA VAL A 146 -4.35 10.31 14.89
C VAL A 146 -5.50 9.39 14.52
N LEU A 147 -5.22 8.14 14.20
CA LEU A 147 -6.20 7.08 14.13
C LEU A 147 -5.64 5.84 14.82
N PHE A 148 -6.21 5.48 15.96
CA PHE A 148 -5.80 4.31 16.73
C PHE A 148 -6.15 3.01 15.98
N VAL A 149 -5.48 1.93 16.35
CA VAL A 149 -5.65 0.62 15.66
C VAL A 149 -7.10 0.14 15.69
N GLY A 150 -7.80 0.34 16.81
CA GLY A 150 -9.22 -0.02 16.92
C GLY A 150 -10.13 0.81 16.01
N GLU A 151 -9.86 2.11 15.88
CA GLU A 151 -10.61 3.01 14.98
C GLU A 151 -10.33 2.66 13.51
N GLN A 152 -9.08 2.39 13.14
CA GLN A 152 -8.70 1.94 11.81
C GLN A 152 -9.47 0.66 11.42
N GLN A 153 -9.54 -0.30 12.34
CA GLN A 153 -10.26 -1.56 12.13
C GLN A 153 -11.77 -1.34 12.02
N ALA A 154 -12.38 -0.60 12.97
CA ALA A 154 -13.80 -0.34 12.97
C ALA A 154 -14.25 0.41 11.70
N ILE A 155 -13.49 1.43 11.27
CA ILE A 155 -13.76 2.13 10.01
C ILE A 155 -13.69 1.18 8.83
N GLY A 156 -12.63 0.36 8.73
CA GLY A 156 -12.49 -0.61 7.65
C GLY A 156 -13.63 -1.63 7.61
N GLU A 157 -14.09 -2.12 8.77
CA GLU A 157 -15.24 -3.02 8.90
C GLU A 157 -16.55 -2.34 8.48
N LEU A 158 -16.79 -1.12 8.95
CA LEU A 158 -18.02 -0.38 8.66
C LEU A 158 -18.14 0.03 7.19
N MET A 159 -17.00 0.26 6.53
CA MET A 159 -16.92 0.62 5.10
C MET A 159 -16.99 -0.61 4.17
N ALA A 160 -16.73 -1.81 4.68
CA ALA A 160 -16.82 -3.05 3.91
C ALA A 160 -18.24 -3.62 3.94
N LYS A 161 -18.76 -4.01 2.78
CA LYS A 161 -20.06 -4.69 2.63
C LYS A 161 -19.94 -5.87 1.68
N LYS A 162 -20.99 -6.67 1.57
CA LYS A 162 -21.09 -7.69 0.53
C LYS A 162 -21.87 -7.13 -0.66
N ASP A 163 -21.40 -7.44 -1.87
CA ASP A 163 -22.16 -7.21 -3.10
C ASP A 163 -23.24 -8.30 -3.29
N ASP A 164 -24.02 -8.18 -4.36
CA ASP A 164 -25.11 -9.13 -4.67
C ASP A 164 -24.58 -10.56 -4.92
N ASN A 165 -23.31 -10.70 -5.28
CA ASN A 165 -22.62 -11.98 -5.50
C ASN A 165 -21.95 -12.51 -4.22
N GLY A 166 -22.11 -11.83 -3.08
CA GLY A 166 -21.51 -12.19 -1.79
C GLY A 166 -20.03 -11.81 -1.65
N HIS A 167 -19.43 -11.14 -2.64
CA HIS A 167 -18.06 -10.63 -2.56
C HIS A 167 -17.97 -9.43 -1.64
N ARG A 168 -16.89 -9.35 -0.85
CA ARG A 168 -16.62 -8.14 -0.07
C ARG A 168 -16.15 -7.00 -0.98
N VAL A 169 -16.82 -5.87 -0.86
CA VAL A 169 -16.54 -4.61 -1.57
C VAL A 169 -16.58 -3.44 -0.61
N CYS A 170 -15.92 -2.33 -0.95
CA CYS A 170 -16.10 -1.07 -0.24
C CYS A 170 -17.45 -0.43 -0.63
N MET A 171 -18.14 0.19 0.33
CA MET A 171 -19.30 1.01 0.03
C MET A 171 -18.94 2.23 -0.85
N GLY A 172 -19.89 2.68 -1.65
CA GLY A 172 -19.71 3.85 -2.51
C GLY A 172 -19.86 5.17 -1.75
N TYR A 173 -19.41 6.28 -2.35
CA TYR A 173 -19.46 7.60 -1.72
C TYR A 173 -20.89 8.08 -1.38
N ALA A 174 -21.86 7.82 -2.27
CA ALA A 174 -23.26 8.21 -2.02
C ALA A 174 -23.83 7.52 -0.78
N GLU A 175 -23.55 6.23 -0.61
CA GLU A 175 -23.96 5.45 0.56
C GLU A 175 -23.22 5.92 1.83
N PHE A 176 -21.91 6.16 1.72
CA PHE A 176 -21.12 6.76 2.80
C PHE A 176 -21.74 8.09 3.27
N TYR A 177 -22.08 8.98 2.34
CA TYR A 177 -22.64 10.28 2.63
C TYR A 177 -24.02 10.19 3.29
N SER A 178 -24.91 9.33 2.77
CA SER A 178 -26.21 9.04 3.38
C SER A 178 -26.04 8.56 4.81
N ARG A 179 -25.20 7.53 5.00
CA ARG A 179 -24.96 6.91 6.30
C ARG A 179 -24.31 7.87 7.29
N TYR A 180 -23.40 8.72 6.85
CA TYR A 180 -22.83 9.78 7.68
C TYR A 180 -23.92 10.71 8.23
N ASN A 181 -24.90 11.07 7.42
CA ASN A 181 -25.99 11.98 7.78
C ASN A 181 -27.12 11.32 8.59
N GLU A 182 -27.30 10.01 8.46
CA GLU A 182 -28.44 9.30 9.07
C GLU A 182 -28.04 8.49 10.32
N ASP A 183 -26.81 7.94 10.36
CA ASP A 183 -26.34 7.05 11.42
C ASP A 183 -25.32 7.75 12.33
N ALA A 184 -25.77 8.20 13.50
CA ALA A 184 -24.89 8.82 14.51
C ALA A 184 -23.79 7.87 15.01
N GLY A 185 -24.05 6.55 15.03
CA GLY A 185 -23.10 5.52 15.41
C GLY A 185 -21.99 5.33 14.37
N PHE A 186 -22.27 5.59 13.09
CA PHE A 186 -21.27 5.66 12.03
C PHE A 186 -20.52 7.00 12.06
N ARG A 187 -21.24 8.12 12.19
CA ARG A 187 -20.68 9.48 12.19
C ARG A 187 -19.59 9.68 13.25
N LYS A 188 -19.79 9.14 14.46
CA LYS A 188 -18.86 9.33 15.59
C LYS A 188 -17.43 8.87 15.30
N TRP A 189 -17.22 7.89 14.42
CA TRP A 189 -15.90 7.39 14.06
C TRP A 189 -15.05 8.40 13.27
N TRP A 190 -15.70 9.40 12.68
CA TRP A 190 -15.06 10.39 11.82
C TRP A 190 -14.85 11.74 12.51
N GLY A 191 -15.58 12.03 13.60
CA GLY A 191 -15.61 13.34 14.25
C GLY A 191 -14.22 13.89 14.56
N ARG A 192 -13.41 13.14 15.32
CA ARG A 192 -12.04 13.57 15.67
C ARG A 192 -11.18 13.85 14.44
N PHE A 193 -11.23 12.98 13.45
CA PHE A 193 -10.41 13.15 12.24
C PHE A 193 -10.84 14.38 11.44
N ILE A 194 -12.14 14.64 11.34
CA ILE A 194 -12.68 15.84 10.69
C ILE A 194 -12.24 17.11 11.43
N ASP A 195 -12.38 17.13 12.76
CA ASP A 195 -11.97 18.26 13.60
C ASP A 195 -10.47 18.54 13.43
N ASP A 196 -9.64 17.49 13.44
CA ASP A 196 -8.20 17.59 13.22
C ASP A 196 -7.87 18.13 11.82
N LEU A 197 -8.59 17.70 10.77
CA LEU A 197 -8.40 18.22 9.41
C LEU A 197 -8.73 19.72 9.32
N VAL A 198 -9.79 20.16 10.01
CA VAL A 198 -10.15 21.59 10.07
C VAL A 198 -9.06 22.38 10.77
N LEU A 199 -8.55 21.89 11.90
CA LEU A 199 -7.49 22.55 12.65
C LEU A 199 -6.19 22.66 11.85
N VAL A 200 -5.77 21.58 11.17
CA VAL A 200 -4.60 21.62 10.28
C VAL A 200 -4.80 22.57 9.11
N ALA A 201 -5.99 22.58 8.50
CA ALA A 201 -6.29 23.50 7.40
C ALA A 201 -6.20 24.97 7.85
N GLN A 202 -6.77 25.30 9.02
CA GLN A 202 -6.71 26.64 9.59
C GLN A 202 -5.27 27.05 9.95
N GLY A 203 -4.50 26.16 10.59
CA GLY A 203 -3.10 26.40 10.91
C GLY A 203 -2.26 26.69 9.66
N LYS A 204 -2.45 25.92 8.58
CA LYS A 204 -1.77 26.15 7.31
C LYS A 204 -2.11 27.51 6.69
N VAL A 205 -3.39 27.89 6.66
CA VAL A 205 -3.82 29.17 6.08
C VAL A 205 -3.29 30.37 6.88
N ARG A 206 -3.19 30.24 8.21
CA ARG A 206 -2.64 31.28 9.09
C ARG A 206 -1.11 31.32 9.14
N GLY A 207 -0.43 30.32 8.55
CA GLY A 207 1.03 30.16 8.65
C GLY A 207 1.51 29.59 9.99
N ASP A 208 0.61 29.12 10.86
CA ASP A 208 0.94 28.53 12.16
C ASP A 208 1.10 27.01 12.06
N VAL A 209 2.09 26.60 11.27
CA VAL A 209 2.39 25.17 11.01
C VAL A 209 2.99 24.49 12.25
N SER A 210 3.55 25.27 13.19
CA SER A 210 4.15 24.73 14.42
C SER A 210 3.08 24.27 15.41
N ALA A 211 1.97 25.00 15.54
CA ALA A 211 0.85 24.58 16.40
C ALA A 211 0.06 23.42 15.78
N TYR A 212 -0.02 23.36 14.45
CA TYR A 212 -0.80 22.36 13.71
C TYR A 212 0.05 21.64 12.65
N PRO A 213 0.91 20.70 13.07
CA PRO A 213 1.85 20.04 12.17
C PRO A 213 1.14 19.09 11.20
N ASP A 214 1.41 19.21 9.90
CA ASP A 214 0.89 18.34 8.84
C ASP A 214 1.77 17.11 8.55
N GLN A 215 2.75 16.84 9.41
CA GLN A 215 3.79 15.83 9.21
C GLN A 215 3.20 14.44 8.94
N ARG A 216 2.16 14.05 9.69
CA ARG A 216 1.49 12.74 9.51
C ARG A 216 0.90 12.61 8.11
N LEU A 217 0.19 13.63 7.64
CA LEU A 217 -0.44 13.61 6.32
C LEU A 217 0.61 13.51 5.21
N ARG A 218 1.75 14.18 5.36
CA ARG A 218 2.88 14.07 4.42
C ARG A 218 3.54 12.68 4.45
N LYS A 219 3.78 12.12 5.64
CA LYS A 219 4.26 10.73 5.79
C LYS A 219 3.32 9.72 5.13
N LEU A 220 2.01 9.88 5.36
CA LEU A 220 1.00 9.01 4.76
C LEU A 220 1.00 9.15 3.23
N GLN A 221 1.08 10.36 2.69
CA GLN A 221 1.14 10.56 1.24
C GLN A 221 2.33 9.84 0.60
N HIS A 222 3.52 9.93 1.20
CA HIS A 222 4.70 9.21 0.72
C HIS A 222 4.53 7.70 0.80
N LEU A 223 4.00 7.19 1.90
CA LEU A 223 3.76 5.75 2.06
C LEU A 223 2.68 5.22 1.11
N MET A 224 1.70 6.04 0.74
CA MET A 224 0.73 5.68 -0.29
C MET A 224 1.37 5.64 -1.67
N ILE A 225 2.29 6.56 -2.00
CA ILE A 225 3.08 6.47 -3.23
C ILE A 225 3.89 5.17 -3.26
N ASP A 226 4.55 4.81 -2.16
CA ASP A 226 5.30 3.56 -2.04
C ASP A 226 4.39 2.34 -2.26
N LEU A 227 3.18 2.37 -1.69
CA LEU A 227 2.19 1.31 -1.88
C LEU A 227 1.74 1.21 -3.34
N VAL A 228 1.46 2.35 -4.00
CA VAL A 228 1.07 2.38 -5.42
C VAL A 228 2.17 1.78 -6.29
N ARG A 229 3.44 2.16 -6.08
CA ARG A 229 4.59 1.62 -6.81
C ARG A 229 4.77 0.12 -6.59
N GLU A 230 4.50 -0.35 -5.38
CA GLU A 230 4.59 -1.77 -5.04
C GLU A 230 3.44 -2.59 -5.63
N LEU A 231 2.24 -2.01 -5.75
CA LEU A 231 1.08 -2.67 -6.35
C LEU A 231 1.11 -2.63 -7.89
N ASP A 232 1.64 -1.56 -8.50
CA ASP A 232 1.78 -1.39 -9.96
C ASP A 232 3.25 -1.36 -10.41
N ARG A 233 4.01 -2.41 -10.06
CA ARG A 233 5.45 -2.49 -10.43
C ARG A 233 5.72 -2.46 -11.92
N LYS A 234 4.75 -2.86 -12.74
CA LYS A 234 4.87 -2.87 -14.20
C LYS A 234 4.45 -1.54 -14.84
N GLY A 235 3.93 -0.58 -14.05
CA GLY A 235 3.45 0.71 -14.54
C GLY A 235 2.32 0.58 -15.56
N LEU A 236 1.50 -0.46 -15.44
CA LEU A 236 0.45 -0.75 -16.42
C LEU A 236 -0.81 0.07 -16.16
N HIS A 237 -1.01 0.50 -14.91
CA HIS A 237 -2.22 1.16 -14.48
C HIS A 237 -2.02 2.66 -14.26
N TYR A 238 -0.77 3.14 -14.14
CA TYR A 238 -0.51 4.52 -13.75
C TYR A 238 0.70 5.18 -14.41
N GLN A 239 0.57 6.49 -14.63
CA GLN A 239 1.65 7.37 -15.09
C GLN A 239 2.37 8.02 -13.91
N GLU A 240 3.68 7.81 -13.81
CA GLU A 240 4.51 8.25 -12.69
C GLU A 240 4.44 9.77 -12.40
N GLU A 241 4.12 10.58 -13.41
CA GLU A 241 3.93 12.03 -13.34
C GLU A 241 2.92 12.46 -12.26
N HIS A 242 1.90 11.64 -12.01
CA HIS A 242 0.86 11.95 -11.03
C HIS A 242 1.21 11.49 -9.60
N LEU A 243 2.35 10.79 -9.39
CA LEU A 243 2.89 10.42 -8.06
C LEU A 243 3.89 11.45 -7.53
N THR A 244 3.57 12.74 -7.64
CA THR A 244 4.47 13.79 -7.17
C THR A 244 4.49 13.82 -5.63
N PRO A 245 5.61 13.47 -4.97
CA PRO A 245 5.71 13.51 -3.52
C PRO A 245 5.67 14.97 -3.04
N VAL A 246 5.02 15.20 -1.90
CA VAL A 246 5.11 16.50 -1.21
C VAL A 246 6.41 16.61 -0.42
N ALA A 247 6.70 17.79 0.15
CA ALA A 247 7.91 17.98 0.94
C ALA A 247 8.01 16.95 2.08
N GLY A 248 9.18 16.31 2.22
CA GLY A 248 9.41 15.27 3.23
C GLY A 248 9.13 15.76 4.66
N ALA A 249 8.42 14.94 5.43
CA ALA A 249 8.31 15.13 6.87
C ALA A 249 9.56 14.59 7.58
N LEU A 250 9.89 15.12 8.75
CA LEU A 250 10.96 14.58 9.58
C LEU A 250 10.68 13.11 9.90
N SER A 251 11.74 12.29 9.88
CA SER A 251 11.67 10.83 10.12
C SER A 251 10.61 10.12 9.28
N CYS A 252 10.43 10.56 8.03
CA CYS A 252 9.54 9.87 7.09
C CYS A 252 10.09 8.46 6.77
N PRO A 253 9.33 7.38 7.01
CA PRO A 253 9.81 6.02 6.82
C PRO A 253 9.67 5.50 5.38
N CYS A 254 9.28 6.36 4.43
CA CYS A 254 9.10 6.00 3.03
C CYS A 254 10.44 5.70 2.33
N PHE A 255 10.39 4.98 1.22
CA PHE A 255 11.59 4.63 0.46
C PHE A 255 12.33 5.84 -0.09
N GLY A 256 11.62 6.87 -0.54
CA GLY A 256 12.23 8.09 -1.06
C GLY A 256 13.10 8.78 -0.02
N CYS A 257 12.48 9.20 1.10
CA CYS A 257 13.18 9.93 2.15
C CYS A 257 14.28 9.10 2.84
N THR A 258 14.12 7.78 2.97
CA THR A 258 15.16 6.93 3.57
C THR A 258 16.38 6.75 2.68
N ARG A 259 16.20 6.74 1.35
CA ARG A 259 17.33 6.74 0.40
C ARG A 259 18.07 8.08 0.43
N ASP A 260 17.35 9.19 0.47
CA ASP A 260 17.93 10.53 0.48
C ASP A 260 18.68 10.84 1.80
N ALA A 261 18.29 10.19 2.90
CA ALA A 261 18.97 10.30 4.20
C ALA A 261 20.33 9.56 4.27
N HIS A 262 20.66 8.70 3.30
CA HIS A 262 21.95 8.00 3.19
C HIS A 262 22.65 8.23 1.83
N PRO A 263 23.25 9.41 1.56
CA PRO A 263 23.96 9.63 0.30
C PRO A 263 25.39 9.06 0.20
N GLN A 264 25.94 8.35 1.19
CA GLN A 264 27.36 7.93 1.16
C GLN A 264 27.62 6.54 1.75
N ALA A 265 27.76 5.53 0.87
CA ALA A 265 28.58 4.33 1.10
C ALA A 265 28.92 3.57 -0.22
N ALA A 266 28.85 4.23 -1.38
CA ALA A 266 29.19 3.61 -2.66
C ALA A 266 29.95 4.61 -3.53
N GLY A 267 31.23 4.80 -3.23
CA GLY A 267 32.06 5.76 -3.97
C GLY A 267 33.42 6.05 -3.35
N ALA A 268 34.13 5.05 -2.85
CA ALA A 268 35.57 5.16 -2.61
C ALA A 268 36.26 4.07 -3.43
N GLY A 269 36.47 4.38 -4.71
CA GLY A 269 37.37 3.64 -5.57
C GLY A 269 38.77 3.72 -4.97
N HIS A 270 39.30 2.57 -4.60
CA HIS A 270 40.68 2.36 -4.21
C HIS A 270 41.58 2.76 -5.38
N LYS A 271 42.15 3.98 -5.34
CA LYS A 271 43.31 4.34 -6.15
C LYS A 271 44.53 3.69 -5.49
N ILE A 272 45.04 2.66 -6.14
CA ILE A 272 46.38 2.12 -5.89
C ILE A 272 47.34 3.11 -6.54
N ASP A 273 48.07 3.87 -5.72
CA ASP A 273 49.22 4.65 -6.15
C ASP A 273 50.41 3.70 -6.32
N ASP A 274 50.64 3.25 -7.56
CA ASP A 274 51.92 2.67 -7.97
C ASP A 274 52.85 3.79 -8.44
N SER A 275 53.76 4.20 -7.56
CA SER A 275 54.94 5.00 -7.93
C SER A 275 56.12 4.09 -8.25
N PRO A 276 56.73 4.18 -9.45
CA PRO A 276 58.09 3.72 -9.65
C PRO A 276 59.07 4.91 -9.60
N ASN A 277 59.89 4.85 -8.56
CA ASN A 277 61.19 5.49 -8.41
C ASN A 277 62.05 5.40 -9.70
N ARG A 278 62.61 6.52 -10.18
CA ARG A 278 64.04 6.65 -10.54
C ARG A 278 64.47 8.03 -11.09
N SER A 279 65.67 8.41 -10.63
CA SER A 279 66.74 9.18 -11.29
C SER A 279 66.61 10.71 -11.45
N GLU A 280 67.22 11.41 -10.49
CA GLU A 280 68.25 12.45 -10.75
C GLU A 280 69.31 11.95 -11.75
N PRO A 281 70.02 12.81 -12.53
CA PRO A 281 70.79 13.95 -11.99
C PRO A 281 70.96 15.21 -12.87
N GLY A 282 71.39 16.31 -12.23
CA GLY A 282 72.52 17.09 -12.75
C GLY A 282 72.26 18.47 -13.36
N HIS A 283 72.65 19.49 -12.58
CA HIS A 283 73.61 20.56 -12.93
C HIS A 283 73.20 21.83 -13.72
N ARG A 284 73.61 22.96 -13.08
CA ARG A 284 74.10 24.27 -13.61
C ARG A 284 73.00 25.23 -14.10
N VAL A 285 72.98 26.51 -13.75
CA VAL A 285 73.99 27.48 -13.23
C VAL A 285 73.33 28.33 -12.15
#